data_AF-A0A7V9FXD3-F1
#
_entry.id   AF-A0A7V9FXD3-F1
#
_cell.length_a   1.000
_cell.length_b   1.000
_cell.length_c   1.000
_cell.angle_alpha   90.00
_cell.angle_beta   90.00
_cell.angle_gamma   90.00
#
_symmetry.space_group_name_H-M   'P 1'
#
loop_
_entity.id
_entity.type
_entity.pdbx_description
1 polymer ?
#
loop_
_entity_poly.entity_id
_entity_poly.type
_entity_poly.pdbx_seq_one_letter_code
_entity_poly.pdbx_strand_id
1 'polypeptide(L)'
;MAGTTVHSCAADGLKDSCDERTSGRVGEVLHPLLDLLLPVDCGGCGVPGALLCPDCEVLLGEPVRVYPPCYGALAPVYALGAYRGRLRTALLAYKERGRRDLAT
;
A
#
# COMPACT_ATOMS: atom_id res chain seq x y z
N MET A 1 9.67 34.10 32.09
CA MET A 1 9.89 34.08 30.63
C MET A 1 8.88 33.09 30.05
N ALA A 2 8.14 33.45 28.99
CA ALA A 2 7.10 32.60 28.38
C ALA A 2 7.71 31.29 27.83
N GLY A 3 7.00 30.16 27.67
CA GLY A 3 5.61 30.02 27.19
C GLY A 3 5.62 29.98 25.65
N THR A 4 4.92 29.08 24.94
CA THR A 4 3.85 28.16 25.36
C THR A 4 3.73 27.00 24.34
N THR A 5 3.38 25.80 24.81
CA THR A 5 3.01 24.66 23.95
C THR A 5 1.65 24.90 23.29
N VAL A 6 1.55 24.87 21.96
CA VAL A 6 0.26 25.00 21.25
C VAL A 6 -0.25 23.65 20.75
N HIS A 7 -1.09 23.03 21.58
CA HIS A 7 -2.22 22.25 21.06
C HIS A 7 -3.10 23.17 20.20
N SER A 8 -3.63 22.66 19.10
CA SER A 8 -4.80 23.23 18.44
C SER A 8 -5.67 22.10 17.89
N CYS A 9 -6.94 22.09 18.29
CA CYS A 9 -7.94 21.09 17.93
C CYS A 9 -9.24 21.84 17.60
N ALA A 10 -10.00 21.38 16.60
CA ALA A 10 -11.34 21.86 16.20
C ALA A 10 -11.43 23.34 15.70
N ALA A 11 -12.43 23.81 14.94
CA ALA A 11 -13.40 23.28 13.94
C ALA A 11 -14.04 24.53 13.25
N ASP A 12 -15.00 24.54 12.30
CA ASP A 12 -15.84 23.54 11.61
C ASP A 12 -16.36 24.16 10.27
N GLY A 13 -17.11 23.40 9.45
CA GLY A 13 -18.03 23.94 8.42
C GLY A 13 -17.55 23.81 6.96
N LEU A 14 -17.88 22.76 6.19
CA LEU A 14 -19.20 22.44 5.58
C LEU A 14 -19.58 23.49 4.50
N LYS A 15 -19.58 23.20 3.20
CA LYS A 15 -20.44 22.27 2.40
C LYS A 15 -19.82 22.19 0.97
N ASP A 16 -20.05 21.22 0.07
CA ASP A 16 -21.29 20.59 -0.39
C ASP A 16 -21.05 19.17 -0.95
N SER A 17 -22.01 18.27 -0.74
CA SER A 17 -22.68 17.48 -1.79
C SER A 17 -23.30 16.22 -1.19
N CYS A 18 -24.60 16.04 -1.39
CA CYS A 18 -25.25 14.75 -1.22
C CYS A 18 -24.94 13.88 -2.44
N ASP A 19 -24.31 12.73 -2.25
CA ASP A 19 -24.36 11.62 -3.21
C ASP A 19 -24.36 10.28 -2.45
N GLU A 20 -25.21 9.35 -2.90
CA GLU A 20 -25.55 8.10 -2.23
C GLU A 20 -24.39 7.10 -2.26
N ARG A 21 -23.91 6.62 -1.10
CA ARG A 21 -23.21 5.32 -0.96
C ARG A 21 -23.09 4.88 0.50
N THR A 22 -24.12 4.18 0.99
CA THR A 22 -24.19 3.56 2.34
C THR A 22 -23.30 2.30 2.46
N SER A 23 -22.06 2.37 1.97
CA SER A 23 -21.13 1.22 1.85
C SER A 23 -19.78 1.42 2.57
N GLY A 24 -19.39 2.65 2.90
CA GLY A 24 -18.05 2.95 3.45
C GLY A 24 -17.83 2.62 4.94
N ARG A 25 -18.84 2.89 5.80
CA ARG A 25 -18.66 2.88 7.27
C ARG A 25 -18.35 1.52 7.89
N VAL A 26 -18.72 0.42 7.22
CA VAL A 26 -18.52 -0.94 7.75
C VAL A 26 -17.06 -1.37 7.52
N GLY A 27 -16.48 -1.05 6.37
CA GLY A 27 -15.07 -1.37 6.06
C GLY A 27 -14.08 -0.59 6.93
N GLU A 28 -14.34 0.68 7.19
CA GLU A 28 -13.47 1.57 7.97
C GLU A 28 -13.29 1.11 9.43
N VAL A 29 -14.35 0.53 10.05
CA VAL A 29 -14.30 0.02 11.42
C VAL A 29 -13.81 -1.44 11.48
N LEU A 30 -14.10 -2.24 10.44
CA LEU A 30 -13.60 -3.61 10.37
C LEU A 30 -12.08 -3.67 10.16
N HIS A 31 -11.48 -2.78 9.38
CA HIS A 31 -10.05 -2.85 9.09
C HIS A 31 -9.13 -2.78 10.34
N PRO A 32 -9.30 -1.85 11.29
CA PRO A 32 -8.51 -1.84 12.54
C PRO A 32 -8.89 -2.96 13.51
N LEU A 33 -10.13 -3.47 13.47
CA LEU A 33 -10.53 -4.65 14.25
C LEU A 33 -9.91 -5.93 13.69
N LEU A 34 -9.80 -6.06 12.37
CA LEU A 34 -9.08 -7.17 11.74
C LEU A 34 -7.58 -7.07 12.00
N ASP A 35 -6.97 -5.89 11.95
CA ASP A 35 -5.53 -5.72 12.26
C ASP A 35 -5.19 -6.15 13.71
N LEU A 36 -6.16 -6.09 14.63
CA LEU A 36 -6.02 -6.60 16.00
C LEU A 36 -6.15 -8.14 16.12
N LEU A 37 -6.83 -8.81 15.17
CA LEU A 37 -7.08 -10.26 15.17
C LEU A 37 -6.20 -11.05 14.17
N LEU A 38 -5.82 -10.41 13.06
CA LEU A 38 -4.90 -10.86 12.03
C LEU A 38 -4.09 -9.62 11.58
N PRO A 39 -2.97 -9.28 12.25
CA PRO A 39 -2.17 -8.13 11.88
C PRO A 39 -1.72 -8.21 10.42
N VAL A 40 -1.81 -7.09 9.70
CA VAL A 40 -1.44 -7.06 8.29
C VAL A 40 0.09 -7.06 8.16
N ASP A 41 0.64 -8.25 7.91
CA ASP A 41 2.07 -8.43 7.65
C ASP A 41 2.47 -7.88 6.28
N CYS A 42 3.59 -7.15 6.24
CA CYS A 42 4.23 -6.67 5.04
C CYS A 42 4.63 -7.82 4.12
N GLY A 43 4.10 -7.84 2.90
CA GLY A 43 4.37 -8.93 1.94
C GLY A 43 5.85 -9.11 1.58
N GLY A 44 6.70 -8.09 1.79
CA GLY A 44 8.13 -8.12 1.47
C GLY A 44 9.03 -8.62 2.60
N CYS A 45 8.84 -8.12 3.83
CA CYS A 45 9.72 -8.42 4.97
C CYS A 45 9.03 -9.07 6.18
N GLY A 46 7.70 -9.18 6.19
CA GLY A 46 6.94 -9.82 7.27
C GLY A 46 6.85 -9.02 8.57
N VAL A 47 7.13 -7.72 8.55
CA VAL A 47 6.83 -6.85 9.71
C VAL A 47 5.33 -6.50 9.72
N PRO A 48 4.66 -6.49 10.88
CA PRO A 48 3.24 -6.14 10.97
C PRO A 48 3.02 -4.63 10.79
N GLY A 49 1.81 -4.25 10.39
CA GLY A 49 1.31 -2.86 10.38
C GLY A 49 1.29 -2.18 9.01
N ALA A 50 1.59 -2.90 7.92
CA ALA A 50 1.43 -2.38 6.56
C ALA A 50 1.37 -3.51 5.52
N LEU A 51 0.61 -3.31 4.44
CA LEU A 51 0.59 -4.20 3.27
C LEU A 51 1.98 -4.34 2.64
N LEU A 52 2.62 -3.20 2.42
CA LEU A 52 4.03 -3.06 2.11
C LEU A 52 4.57 -1.93 2.99
N CYS A 53 5.64 -2.15 3.73
CA CYS A 53 6.20 -1.10 4.59
C CYS A 53 7.11 -0.15 3.77
N PRO A 54 7.37 1.09 4.26
CA PRO A 54 8.21 2.06 3.55
C PRO A 54 9.60 1.53 3.16
N ASP A 55 10.24 0.73 4.01
CA ASP A 55 11.53 0.05 3.74
C ASP A 55 11.48 -0.97 2.59
N CYS A 56 10.28 -1.43 2.22
CA CYS A 56 10.05 -2.30 1.07
C CYS A 56 9.56 -1.49 -0.15
N GLU A 57 8.82 -0.40 0.06
CA GLU A 57 8.43 0.52 -1.01
C GLU A 57 9.63 1.15 -1.72
N VAL A 58 10.69 1.54 -0.98
CA VAL A 58 11.94 2.06 -1.57
C VAL A 58 12.70 1.06 -2.44
N LEU A 59 12.28 -0.21 -2.49
CA LEU A 59 12.81 -1.21 -3.44
C LEU A 59 12.10 -1.17 -4.80
N LEU A 60 10.96 -0.47 -4.88
CA LEU A 60 10.33 -0.07 -6.13
C LEU A 60 10.87 1.32 -6.52
N GLY A 61 11.38 1.42 -7.73
CA GLY A 61 11.68 2.68 -8.39
C GLY A 61 10.60 3.06 -9.40
N GLU A 62 10.86 4.11 -10.17
CA GLU A 62 10.02 4.52 -11.28
C GLU A 62 9.93 3.42 -12.38
N PRO A 63 8.86 3.37 -13.19
CA PRO A 63 8.72 2.38 -14.25
C PRO A 63 9.79 2.54 -15.36
N VAL A 64 10.83 1.71 -15.33
CA VAL A 64 11.88 1.70 -16.36
C VAL A 64 11.45 0.78 -17.51
N ARG A 65 11.48 1.28 -18.75
CA ARG A 65 11.21 0.47 -19.94
C ARG A 65 12.34 -0.54 -20.18
N VAL A 66 12.01 -1.82 -20.34
CA VAL A 66 12.96 -2.91 -20.55
C VAL A 66 12.66 -3.68 -21.84
N TYR A 67 13.67 -4.38 -22.37
CA TYR A 67 13.59 -5.13 -23.63
C TYR A 67 14.05 -6.58 -23.39
N PRO A 68 13.16 -7.49 -22.97
CA PRO A 68 13.52 -8.89 -22.73
C PRO A 68 13.86 -9.61 -24.04
N PRO A 69 14.94 -10.41 -24.14
CA PRO A 69 15.41 -10.98 -25.41
C PRO A 69 14.42 -11.97 -26.05
N CYS A 70 13.55 -12.59 -25.25
CA CYS A 70 12.56 -13.58 -25.69
C CYS A 70 11.16 -12.99 -25.95
N TYR A 71 10.92 -11.73 -25.57
CA TYR A 71 9.77 -10.96 -26.04
C TYR A 71 10.27 -9.99 -27.10
N GLY A 72 10.02 -10.31 -28.38
CA GLY A 72 10.12 -9.31 -29.45
C GLY A 72 9.25 -8.09 -29.11
N ALA A 73 9.39 -6.99 -29.85
CA ALA A 73 8.76 -5.69 -29.54
C ALA A 73 7.22 -5.63 -29.68
N LEU A 74 6.53 -6.76 -29.47
CA LEU A 74 5.08 -6.99 -29.46
C LEU A 74 4.34 -6.08 -28.47
N ALA A 75 4.96 -5.73 -27.34
CA ALA A 75 4.41 -4.82 -26.34
C ALA A 75 5.53 -4.09 -25.58
N PRO A 76 5.31 -2.85 -25.09
CA PRO A 76 6.25 -2.19 -24.18
C PRO A 76 6.24 -2.89 -22.81
N VAL A 77 7.42 -3.35 -22.37
CA VAL A 77 7.61 -3.99 -21.06
C VAL A 77 8.27 -2.99 -20.11
N TYR A 78 7.85 -2.97 -18.85
CA TYR A 78 8.38 -2.11 -17.80
C TYR A 78 8.83 -2.93 -16.59
N ALA A 79 9.83 -2.45 -15.87
CA ALA A 79 10.30 -2.99 -14.61
C ALA A 79 10.30 -1.89 -13.54
N LEU A 80 9.77 -2.21 -12.36
CA LEU A 80 9.76 -1.34 -11.18
C LEU A 80 10.93 -1.63 -10.23
N GLY A 81 11.69 -2.71 -10.43
CA GLY A 81 12.78 -3.07 -9.54
C GLY A 81 13.38 -4.43 -9.85
N ALA A 82 14.47 -4.77 -9.16
CA ALA A 82 15.14 -6.06 -9.32
C ALA A 82 14.35 -7.19 -8.64
N TYR A 83 14.04 -8.26 -9.38
CA TYR A 83 13.31 -9.44 -8.87
C TYR A 83 14.17 -10.30 -7.91
N ARG A 84 14.41 -9.78 -6.70
CA ARG A 84 15.23 -10.38 -5.65
C ARG A 84 14.79 -9.94 -4.26
N GLY A 85 15.25 -10.64 -3.23
CA GLY A 85 15.02 -10.27 -1.83
C GLY A 85 13.54 -10.02 -1.49
N ARG A 86 13.29 -8.97 -0.69
CA ARG A 86 11.96 -8.58 -0.21
C ARG A 86 10.95 -8.31 -1.35
N LEU A 87 11.38 -7.69 -2.46
CA LEU A 87 10.51 -7.44 -3.62
C LEU A 87 10.07 -8.74 -4.30
N ARG A 88 10.95 -9.74 -4.39
CA ARG A 88 10.58 -11.09 -4.83
C ARG A 88 9.58 -11.74 -3.86
N THR A 89 9.79 -11.62 -2.55
CA THR A 89 8.85 -12.16 -1.53
C THR A 89 7.46 -11.58 -1.70
N ALA A 90 7.34 -10.25 -1.83
CA ALA A 90 6.06 -9.56 -2.03
C ALA A 90 5.35 -10.02 -3.31
N LEU A 91 6.09 -10.12 -4.43
CA LEU A 91 5.54 -10.60 -5.71
C LEU A 91 5.07 -12.05 -5.65
N LEU A 92 5.75 -12.93 -4.90
CA LEU A 92 5.31 -14.31 -4.68
C LEU A 92 4.11 -14.37 -3.73
N ALA A 93 4.06 -13.53 -2.69
CA ALA A 93 2.90 -13.42 -1.81
C ALA A 93 1.65 -13.02 -2.61
N TYR A 94 1.75 -12.03 -3.49
CA TYR A 94 0.69 -11.62 -4.40
C TYR A 94 0.27 -12.73 -5.38
N LYS A 95 1.23 -13.28 -6.14
CA LYS A 95 0.93 -14.21 -7.25
C LYS A 95 0.50 -15.60 -6.80
N GLU A 96 1.15 -16.15 -5.76
CA GLU A 96 1.05 -17.56 -5.40
C GLU A 96 0.33 -17.78 -4.07
N ARG A 97 0.38 -16.81 -3.15
CA ARG A 97 -0.22 -16.93 -1.80
C ARG A 97 -1.53 -16.15 -1.62
N GLY A 98 -2.06 -15.60 -2.70
CA GLY A 98 -3.36 -14.93 -2.70
C GLY A 98 -3.41 -13.56 -2.00
N ARG A 99 -2.27 -12.96 -1.65
CA ARG A 99 -2.18 -11.61 -1.07
C ARG A 99 -2.46 -10.52 -2.12
N ARG A 100 -3.68 -10.52 -2.66
CA ARG A 100 -4.13 -9.57 -3.71
C ARG A 100 -4.29 -8.13 -3.19
N ASP A 101 -4.43 -8.00 -1.88
CA ASP A 101 -4.39 -6.75 -1.12
C ASP A 101 -3.15 -5.89 -1.44
N LEU A 102 -2.02 -6.50 -1.82
CA LEU A 102 -0.77 -5.82 -2.19
C LEU A 102 -0.83 -4.98 -3.48
N ALA A 103 -1.96 -4.92 -4.19
CA ALA A 103 -2.15 -4.14 -5.42
C ALA A 103 -3.41 -3.26 -5.37
N THR A 104 -3.77 -2.82 -4.17
CA THR A 104 -4.92 -1.92 -3.89
C THR A 104 -4.44 -0.48 -3.74
#